data_AF-A0A351A2X2-F1
#
_entry.id   AF-A0A351A2X2-F1
#
_cell.length_a   1.000
_cell.length_b   1.000
_cell.length_c   1.000
_cell.angle_alpha   90.00
_cell.angle_beta   90.00
_cell.angle_gamma   90.00
#
_symmetry.space_group_name_H-M   'P 1'
#
loop_
_entity.id
_entity.type
_entity.pdbx_description
1 polymer ?
#
loop_
_entity_poly.entity_id
_entity_poly.type
_entity_poly.pdbx_seq_one_letter_code
_entity_poly.pdbx_strand_id
1 'polypeptide(L)'
;MSEHIRIGLVSISDRASEGTYEDQGIPALKDWLGKALSSPWTAEARLIPDDRATIERTLVDLADVAGCNLILTTGGTGPAPRDVTPEATLAIGDKEMPGFGEEMRRISLNFVPTAILSRQVAVIRGKSLIINLPGQPKA
;
A
#
# COMPACT_ATOMS: atom_id res chain seq x y z
N MET A 1 -5.01 -1.70 -28.63
CA MET A 1 -3.76 -1.44 -27.89
C MET A 1 -4.14 -1.51 -26.42
N SER A 2 -3.64 -2.47 -25.65
CA SER A 2 -3.89 -2.47 -24.20
C SER A 2 -3.16 -1.27 -23.58
N GLU A 3 -3.87 -0.42 -22.83
CA GLU A 3 -3.21 0.65 -22.08
C GLU A 3 -2.19 0.04 -21.10
N HIS A 4 -0.97 0.55 -21.13
CA HIS A 4 0.13 0.10 -20.28
C HIS A 4 -0.06 0.65 -18.87
N ILE A 5 -0.21 -0.24 -17.87
CA ILE A 5 -0.52 0.17 -16.50
C ILE A 5 0.77 0.36 -15.69
N ARG A 6 0.85 1.45 -14.92
CA ARG A 6 1.96 1.68 -13.98
C ARG A 6 1.48 1.53 -12.54
N ILE A 7 2.15 0.70 -11.75
CA ILE A 7 1.74 0.35 -10.39
C ILE A 7 2.86 0.70 -9.41
N GLY A 8 2.56 1.56 -8.43
CA GLY A 8 3.46 1.86 -7.32
C GLY A 8 3.39 0.77 -6.25
N LEU A 9 4.53 0.27 -5.81
CA LEU A 9 4.64 -0.73 -4.73
C LEU A 9 5.49 -0.15 -3.61
N VAL A 10 4.90 0.08 -2.45
CA VAL A 10 5.57 0.77 -1.33
C VAL A 10 5.64 -0.14 -0.12
N SER A 11 6.83 -0.59 0.24
CA SER A 11 7.07 -1.25 1.52
C SER A 11 7.50 -0.23 2.56
N ILE A 12 6.77 -0.18 3.67
CA ILE A 12 6.92 0.78 4.76
C ILE A 12 7.41 0.00 5.98
N SER A 13 8.70 0.10 6.27
CA SER A 13 9.33 -0.66 7.34
C SER A 13 10.69 -0.05 7.69
N ASP A 14 10.82 0.45 8.92
CA ASP A 14 12.10 0.91 9.47
C ASP A 14 13.19 -0.16 9.29
N ARG A 15 12.92 -1.39 9.74
CA ARG A 15 13.90 -2.49 9.74
C ARG A 15 14.35 -2.89 8.34
N ALA A 16 13.44 -2.90 7.38
CA ALA A 16 13.78 -3.25 6.00
C ALA A 16 14.52 -2.10 5.31
N SER A 17 14.12 -0.85 5.57
CA SER A 17 14.82 0.33 5.05
C SER A 17 16.25 0.48 5.61
N GLU A 18 16.48 0.03 6.85
CA GLU A 18 17.80 -0.01 7.50
C GLU A 18 18.64 -1.24 7.09
N GLY A 19 18.10 -2.16 6.28
CA GLY A 19 18.78 -3.38 5.84
C GLY A 19 18.94 -4.46 6.92
N THR A 20 18.25 -4.30 8.06
CA THR A 20 18.27 -5.28 9.16
C THR A 20 17.32 -6.46 8.91
N TYR A 21 16.39 -6.30 7.95
CA TYR A 21 15.43 -7.32 7.55
C TYR A 21 15.22 -7.30 6.03
N GLU A 22 15.07 -8.46 5.41
CA GLU A 22 14.79 -8.54 3.97
C GLU A 22 13.32 -8.17 3.69
N ASP A 23 13.08 -7.27 2.73
CA ASP A 23 11.71 -6.93 2.34
C ASP A 23 11.03 -8.12 1.64
N GLN A 24 9.96 -8.61 2.24
CA GLN A 24 9.10 -9.63 1.64
C GLN A 24 7.83 -9.03 1.02
N GLY A 25 7.54 -7.76 1.27
CA GLY A 25 6.33 -7.09 0.83
C GLY A 25 6.31 -6.84 -0.68
N ILE A 26 7.30 -6.13 -1.22
CA ILE A 26 7.36 -5.81 -2.65
C ILE A 26 7.45 -7.09 -3.51
N PRO A 27 8.28 -8.10 -3.18
CA PRO A 27 8.29 -9.35 -3.92
C PRO A 27 6.91 -10.04 -3.96
N ALA A 28 6.22 -10.13 -2.82
CA ALA A 28 4.90 -10.75 -2.75
C ALA A 28 3.86 -10.02 -3.60
N LEU A 29 3.87 -8.68 -3.59
CA LEU A 29 2.98 -7.87 -4.42
C LEU A 29 3.26 -8.06 -5.91
N LYS A 30 4.53 -8.10 -6.32
CA LYS A 30 4.91 -8.37 -7.71
C LYS A 30 4.44 -9.74 -8.18
N ASP A 31 4.62 -10.77 -7.34
CA ASP A 31 4.20 -12.13 -7.64
C ASP A 31 2.68 -12.24 -7.77
N TRP A 32 1.93 -11.58 -6.89
CA TRP A 32 0.47 -11.57 -6.95
C TRP A 32 -0.03 -10.85 -8.21
N LEU A 33 0.51 -9.67 -8.51
CA LEU A 33 0.14 -8.89 -9.71
C LEU A 33 0.49 -9.63 -11.01
N GLY A 34 1.63 -10.33 -11.05
CA GLY A 34 2.03 -11.14 -12.19
C GLY A 34 1.09 -12.32 -12.48
N LYS A 35 0.35 -12.78 -11.48
CA LYS A 35 -0.69 -13.82 -11.63
C LYS A 35 -2.06 -13.22 -11.93
N ALA A 36 -2.37 -12.07 -11.35
CA ALA A 36 -3.69 -11.45 -11.44
C ALA A 36 -3.91 -10.66 -12.75
N LEU A 37 -2.86 -10.01 -13.26
CA LEU A 37 -2.95 -9.13 -14.42
C LEU A 37 -2.51 -9.84 -15.70
N SER A 38 -3.37 -9.79 -16.73
CA SER A 38 -3.05 -10.26 -18.08
C SER A 38 -2.57 -9.14 -19.01
N SER A 39 -2.84 -7.88 -18.66
CA SER A 39 -2.39 -6.71 -19.40
C SER A 39 -0.93 -6.35 -19.08
N PRO A 40 -0.18 -5.76 -20.03
CA PRO A 40 1.15 -5.23 -19.77
C PRO A 40 1.16 -4.20 -18.64
N TRP A 41 2.13 -4.32 -17.73
CA TRP A 41 2.29 -3.41 -16.61
C TRP A 41 3.75 -3.25 -16.19
N THR A 42 4.05 -2.18 -15.46
CA THR A 42 5.38 -1.90 -14.85
C THR A 42 5.24 -1.51 -13.38
N ALA A 43 6.21 -1.93 -12.57
CA ALA A 43 6.26 -1.63 -11.14
C ALA A 43 7.18 -0.44 -10.82
N GLU A 44 6.72 0.49 -10.00
CA GLU A 44 7.49 1.54 -9.37
C GLU A 44 7.67 1.21 -7.88
N ALA A 45 8.76 0.51 -7.55
CA ALA A 45 9.01 0.02 -6.20
C ALA A 45 9.69 1.09 -5.32
N ARG A 46 9.26 1.20 -4.06
CA ARG A 46 9.85 2.09 -3.04
C ARG A 46 9.90 1.34 -1.69
N LEU A 47 11.07 1.31 -1.06
CA LEU A 47 11.26 0.81 0.29
C LEU A 47 11.63 2.00 1.18
N ILE A 48 10.80 2.31 2.17
CA ILE A 48 10.91 3.53 2.98
C ILE A 48 10.69 3.25 4.47
N PRO A 49 11.21 4.10 5.36
CA PRO A 49 10.93 4.02 6.80
C PRO A 49 9.47 4.41 7.15
N ASP A 50 9.05 4.08 8.37
CA ASP A 50 7.74 4.42 8.92
C ASP A 50 7.76 5.85 9.49
N ASP A 51 7.84 6.80 8.55
CA ASP A 51 7.83 8.25 8.77
C ASP A 51 6.74 8.90 7.92
N ARG A 52 5.82 9.60 8.57
CA ARG A 52 4.63 10.17 7.92
C ARG A 52 4.97 11.06 6.73
N ALA A 53 5.91 12.00 6.90
CA ALA A 53 6.26 12.95 5.84
C ALA A 53 6.90 12.24 4.63
N THR A 54 7.71 11.20 4.88
CA THR A 54 8.31 10.38 3.83
C THR A 54 7.27 9.55 3.09
N ILE A 55 6.29 8.96 3.80
CA ILE A 55 5.18 8.22 3.19
C ILE A 55 4.34 9.15 2.32
N GLU A 56 3.90 10.30 2.85
CA GLU A 56 3.10 11.29 2.11
C GLU A 56 3.80 11.72 0.81
N ARG A 57 5.07 12.15 0.90
CA ARG A 57 5.87 12.55 -0.26
C ARG A 57 5.98 11.42 -1.29
N THR A 58 6.25 10.20 -0.83
CA THR A 58 6.41 9.04 -1.73
C THR A 58 5.11 8.72 -2.48
N LEU A 59 3.96 8.76 -1.78
CA LEU A 59 2.66 8.51 -2.40
C LEU A 59 2.29 9.61 -3.40
N VAL A 60 2.58 10.87 -3.07
CA VAL A 60 2.39 12.01 -3.98
C VAL A 60 3.28 11.88 -5.21
N ASP A 61 4.56 11.61 -5.05
CA ASP A 61 5.51 11.45 -6.17
C ASP A 61 5.08 10.30 -7.09
N LEU A 62 4.62 9.18 -6.53
CA LEU A 62 4.14 8.04 -7.32
C LEU A 62 2.85 8.37 -8.10
N ALA A 63 1.93 9.10 -7.49
CA ALA A 63 0.65 9.45 -8.12
C ALA A 63 0.85 10.55 -9.18
N ASP A 64 1.52 11.64 -8.81
CA ASP A 64 1.53 12.88 -9.59
C ASP A 64 2.68 12.96 -10.59
N VAL A 65 3.86 12.42 -10.23
CA VAL A 65 5.07 12.52 -11.05
C VAL A 65 5.31 11.23 -11.83
N ALA A 66 5.29 10.09 -11.15
CA ALA A 66 5.45 8.80 -11.81
C ALA A 66 4.17 8.40 -12.57
N GLY A 67 3.00 8.96 -12.25
CA GLY A 67 1.76 8.68 -12.97
C GLY A 67 1.23 7.27 -12.75
N CYS A 68 1.43 6.69 -11.56
CA CYS A 68 0.93 5.36 -11.22
C CYS A 68 -0.61 5.35 -11.19
N ASN A 69 -1.24 4.37 -11.84
CA ASN A 69 -2.70 4.20 -11.81
C ASN A 69 -3.18 3.53 -10.52
N LEU A 70 -2.33 2.69 -9.94
CA LEU A 70 -2.57 1.98 -8.69
C LEU A 70 -1.32 2.12 -7.82
N ILE A 71 -1.50 2.36 -6.53
CA ILE A 71 -0.42 2.35 -5.55
C ILE A 71 -0.84 1.42 -4.41
N LEU A 72 -0.01 0.42 -4.14
CA LEU A 72 -0.19 -0.55 -3.07
C LEU A 72 0.89 -0.31 -2.02
N THR A 73 0.46 -0.05 -0.78
CA THR A 73 1.38 0.02 0.35
C THR A 73 1.29 -1.25 1.19
N THR A 74 2.38 -1.60 1.88
CA THR A 74 2.41 -2.71 2.85
C THR A 74 3.22 -2.29 4.06
N GLY A 75 2.67 -2.54 5.26
CA GLY A 75 3.26 -2.11 6.53
C GLY A 75 2.66 -0.82 7.12
N GLY A 76 2.89 -0.60 8.42
CA GLY A 76 2.51 0.64 9.13
C GLY A 76 1.00 0.87 9.30
N THR A 77 0.17 -0.18 9.36
CA THR A 77 -1.31 -0.07 9.42
C THR A 77 -1.95 -0.64 10.69
N GLY A 78 -1.14 -1.01 11.69
CA GLY A 78 -1.62 -1.49 12.97
C GLY A 78 -1.98 -0.36 13.95
N PRO A 79 -2.22 -0.70 15.23
CA PRO A 79 -2.56 0.27 16.27
C PRO A 79 -1.33 0.90 16.95
N ALA A 80 -0.10 0.54 16.57
CA ALA A 80 1.08 1.06 17.24
C ALA A 80 1.24 2.56 16.94
N PRO A 81 1.81 3.37 17.87
CA PRO A 81 1.99 4.81 17.64
C PRO A 81 2.83 5.16 16.41
N ARG A 82 3.64 4.22 15.93
CA ARG A 82 4.46 4.37 14.74
C ARG A 82 3.75 4.01 13.45
N ASP A 83 2.65 3.27 13.51
CA ASP A 83 1.87 2.86 12.33
C ASP A 83 1.08 4.05 11.77
N VAL A 84 1.72 4.84 10.90
CA VAL A 84 1.19 6.11 10.39
C VAL A 84 0.81 6.07 8.90
N THR A 85 0.87 4.89 8.26
CA THR A 85 0.49 4.72 6.85
C THR A 85 -0.94 5.17 6.55
N PRO A 86 -1.97 4.86 7.37
CA PRO A 86 -3.33 5.33 7.13
C PRO A 86 -3.44 6.86 7.18
N GLU A 87 -2.81 7.51 8.16
CA GLU A 87 -2.78 8.97 8.28
C GLU A 87 -2.14 9.63 7.06
N ALA A 88 -1.00 9.11 6.62
CA ALA A 88 -0.31 9.61 5.45
C ALA A 88 -1.16 9.44 4.18
N THR A 89 -1.84 8.30 4.06
CA THR A 89 -2.72 7.99 2.91
C THR A 89 -3.95 8.90 2.87
N LEU A 90 -4.61 9.11 4.01
CA LEU A 90 -5.77 10.00 4.11
C LEU A 90 -5.41 11.47 3.87
N ALA A 91 -4.23 11.90 4.32
CA ALA A 91 -3.78 13.29 4.19
C ALA A 91 -3.59 13.74 2.74
N ILE A 92 -3.25 12.81 1.84
CA ILE A 92 -2.96 13.10 0.42
C ILE A 92 -4.10 12.70 -0.53
N GLY A 93 -5.16 12.06 -0.01
CA GLY A 93 -6.29 11.60 -0.79
C GLY A 93 -7.28 12.72 -1.10
N ASP A 94 -7.77 12.76 -2.34
CA ASP A 94 -8.86 13.66 -2.75
C ASP A 94 -10.24 13.11 -2.32
N LYS A 95 -10.35 11.78 -2.24
CA LYS A 95 -11.58 11.08 -1.85
C LYS A 95 -11.27 9.77 -1.15
N GLU A 96 -11.82 9.58 0.04
CA GLU A 96 -11.77 8.30 0.74
C GLU A 96 -12.67 7.24 0.09
N MET A 97 -12.21 5.99 0.10
CA MET A 97 -12.93 4.81 -0.39
C MET A 97 -13.17 3.83 0.78
N PRO A 98 -14.08 4.15 1.72
CA PRO A 98 -14.19 3.44 3.00
C PRO A 98 -14.51 1.94 2.87
N GLY A 99 -15.23 1.55 1.81
CA GLY A 99 -15.59 0.17 1.53
C GLY A 99 -14.39 -0.79 1.40
N PHE A 100 -13.20 -0.29 1.03
CA PHE A 100 -11.98 -1.12 1.02
C PHE A 100 -11.56 -1.51 2.43
N GLY A 101 -11.50 -0.56 3.36
CA GLY A 101 -11.14 -0.84 4.74
C GLY A 101 -12.15 -1.76 5.42
N GLU A 102 -13.44 -1.56 5.14
CA GLU A 102 -14.53 -2.42 5.62
C GLU A 102 -14.35 -3.86 5.14
N GLU A 103 -14.17 -4.06 3.83
CA GLU A 103 -14.04 -5.39 3.24
C GLU A 103 -12.76 -6.10 3.67
N MET A 104 -11.63 -5.39 3.73
CA MET A 104 -10.36 -5.94 4.21
C MET A 104 -10.47 -6.41 5.67
N ARG A 105 -11.06 -5.62 6.56
CA ARG A 105 -11.30 -6.06 7.95
C ARG A 105 -12.26 -7.24 8.00
N ARG A 106 -13.35 -7.21 7.23
CA ARG A 106 -14.38 -8.26 7.20
C ARG A 106 -13.79 -9.60 6.76
N ILE A 107 -12.98 -9.62 5.70
CA ILE A 107 -12.36 -10.87 5.22
C ILE A 107 -11.31 -11.39 6.21
N SER A 108 -10.46 -10.51 6.76
CA SER A 108 -9.42 -10.90 7.73
C SER A 108 -9.99 -11.43 9.05
N LEU A 109 -11.19 -10.98 9.45
CA LEU A 109 -11.87 -11.44 10.67
C LEU A 109 -12.22 -12.94 10.63
N ASN A 110 -12.32 -13.53 9.44
CA ASN A 110 -12.51 -14.98 9.29
C ASN A 110 -11.26 -15.79 9.69
N PHE A 111 -10.09 -15.14 9.78
CA PHE A 111 -8.82 -15.79 10.06
C PHE A 111 -8.26 -15.40 11.43
N VAL A 112 -8.35 -14.13 11.81
CA VAL A 112 -7.82 -13.61 13.08
C VAL A 112 -8.78 -12.63 13.76
N PRO A 113 -9.10 -12.81 15.06
CA PRO A 113 -9.97 -11.87 15.79
C PRO A 113 -9.40 -10.46 15.89
N THR A 114 -8.07 -10.33 15.84
CA THR A 114 -7.36 -9.04 15.89
C THR A 114 -7.48 -8.23 14.61
N ALA A 115 -8.16 -8.72 13.57
CA ALA A 115 -8.41 -7.97 12.33
C ALA A 115 -9.11 -6.62 12.57
N ILE A 116 -9.90 -6.51 13.65
CA ILE A 116 -10.54 -5.24 14.05
C ILE A 116 -9.55 -4.12 14.38
N LEU A 117 -8.28 -4.45 14.67
CA LEU A 117 -7.22 -3.48 14.97
C LEU A 117 -6.59 -2.89 13.71
N SER A 118 -6.88 -3.45 12.52
CA SER A 118 -6.35 -2.94 11.26
C SER A 118 -6.95 -1.58 10.92
N ARG A 119 -6.07 -0.63 10.64
CA ARG A 119 -6.40 0.73 10.24
C ARG A 119 -6.25 0.96 8.73
N GLN A 120 -6.18 -0.11 7.95
CA GLN A 120 -6.08 -0.03 6.49
C GLN A 120 -7.22 0.79 5.89
N VAL A 121 -6.87 1.62 4.92
CA VAL A 121 -7.79 2.47 4.16
C VAL A 121 -7.43 2.44 2.67
N ALA A 122 -8.30 3.04 1.86
CA ALA A 122 -8.01 3.35 0.47
C ALA A 122 -8.53 4.74 0.12
N VAL A 123 -7.84 5.41 -0.80
CA VAL A 123 -8.21 6.74 -1.30
C VAL A 123 -8.01 6.82 -2.81
N ILE A 124 -8.68 7.78 -3.43
CA ILE A 124 -8.35 8.28 -4.77
C ILE A 124 -7.52 9.55 -4.63
N ARG A 125 -6.44 9.65 -5.42
CA ARG A 125 -5.70 10.87 -5.67
C ARG A 125 -5.57 11.07 -7.18
N GLY A 126 -6.19 12.10 -7.74
CA GLY A 126 -6.23 12.36 -9.17
C GLY A 126 -6.77 11.16 -9.96
N LYS A 127 -5.88 10.47 -10.68
CA LYS A 127 -6.18 9.26 -11.47
C LYS A 127 -5.67 7.97 -10.84
N SER A 128 -5.18 8.05 -9.60
CA SER A 128 -4.53 6.96 -8.88
C SER A 128 -5.45 6.43 -7.77
N LEU A 129 -5.63 5.11 -7.73
CA LEU A 129 -6.18 4.41 -6.57
C LEU A 129 -5.03 4.02 -5.65
N ILE A 130 -5.15 4.33 -4.35
CA ILE A 130 -4.14 4.02 -3.34
C ILE A 130 -4.79 3.13 -2.28
N ILE A 131 -4.18 1.98 -1.99
CA ILE A 131 -4.71 0.97 -1.06
C ILE A 131 -3.61 0.57 -0.08
N ASN A 132 -3.93 0.57 1.22
CA ASN A 132 -3.04 0.00 2.23
C ASN A 132 -3.33 -1.48 2.44
N LEU A 133 -2.34 -2.32 2.21
CA LEU A 133 -2.43 -3.77 2.35
C LEU A 133 -1.75 -4.25 3.66
N PRO A 134 -2.02 -5.50 4.09
CA PRO A 134 -1.33 -6.10 5.22
C PRO A 134 0.19 -6.18 5.03
N GLY A 135 0.92 -6.19 6.15
CA GLY A 135 2.37 -6.36 6.16
C GLY A 135 2.85 -7.79 5.90
N GLN A 136 2.01 -8.79 6.18
CA GLN A 136 2.36 -10.19 6.00
C GLN A 136 1.93 -10.68 4.60
N PRO A 137 2.84 -11.26 3.79
CA PRO A 137 2.52 -11.75 2.45
C PRO A 137 1.36 -12.75 2.34
N LYS A 138 1.03 -13.45 3.44
CA LYS A 138 -0.04 -14.46 3.48
C LYS A 138 -1.42 -13.85 3.81
N ALA A 139 -1.45 -12.66 4.39
CA ALA A 139 -2.65 -12.05 4.97
C ALA A 139 -3.56 -11.40 3.92
#